data_AF-A0A2E1MHZ1-F1
#
_entry.id   AF-A0A2E1MHZ1-F1
#
_cell.length_a   1.000
_cell.length_b   1.000
_cell.length_c   1.000
_cell.angle_alpha   90.00
_cell.angle_beta   90.00
_cell.angle_gamma   90.00
#
_symmetry.space_group_name_H-M   'P 1'
#
loop_
_entity.id
_entity.type
_entity.pdbx_description
1 polymer ?
#
loop_
_entity_poly.entity_id
_entity_poly.type
_entity_poly.pdbx_seq_one_letter_code
_entity_poly.pdbx_strand_id
1 'polypeptide(L)'
;MKKLLLITKILLFSCTTEPEDVYGCTDATACNFNADANINNNSCLYTDECGVCGGDGVLDECGVCNGNCVGLFTLDLSVSETQIYADNEADTQQYSNTTVTATLRDSYGAPISGKNITFIYEYQNVSEQPAEA
;
A
#
# COMPACT_ATOMS: atom_id res chain seq x y z
N MET A 1 -53.10 58.59 -37.00
CA MET A 1 -52.23 59.03 -35.88
C MET A 1 -52.25 57.90 -34.85
N LYS A 2 -51.17 57.12 -34.74
CA LYS A 2 -50.25 57.14 -33.56
C LYS A 2 -51.05 57.10 -32.25
N LYS A 3 -51.07 56.02 -31.47
CA LYS A 3 -49.94 55.25 -30.93
C LYS A 3 -50.37 53.80 -30.70
N LEU A 4 -49.86 52.83 -31.47
CA LEU A 4 -48.83 51.88 -31.04
C LEU A 4 -48.13 52.23 -29.70
N LEU A 5 -48.46 51.48 -28.65
CA LEU A 5 -47.62 51.17 -27.47
C LEU A 5 -48.34 49.98 -26.78
N LEU A 6 -48.14 48.76 -27.27
CA LEU A 6 -47.09 47.86 -26.81
C LEU A 6 -47.08 47.63 -25.27
N ILE A 7 -48.24 47.37 -24.67
CA ILE A 7 -48.29 46.83 -23.29
C ILE A 7 -48.85 45.40 -23.26
N THR A 8 -49.18 44.80 -24.41
CA THR A 8 -49.63 43.40 -24.47
C THR A 8 -48.49 42.36 -24.34
N LYS A 9 -47.25 42.71 -23.95
CA LYS A 9 -46.15 41.70 -24.01
C LYS A 9 -44.88 41.93 -23.16
N ILE A 10 -44.94 42.66 -22.04
CA ILE A 10 -43.77 42.78 -21.11
C ILE A 10 -44.20 42.62 -19.64
N LEU A 11 -45.19 41.77 -19.38
CA LEU A 11 -45.35 41.11 -18.07
C LEU A 11 -45.13 39.60 -18.21
N LEU A 12 -44.41 39.19 -19.27
CA LEU A 12 -43.70 37.93 -19.28
C LEU A 12 -42.45 38.14 -18.43
N PHE A 13 -42.50 37.58 -17.22
CA PHE A 13 -41.40 36.73 -16.79
C PHE A 13 -40.03 37.42 -16.80
N SER A 14 -39.86 38.52 -16.05
CA SER A 14 -38.56 38.76 -15.44
C SER A 14 -38.37 37.79 -14.27
N CYS A 15 -38.43 36.49 -14.55
CA CYS A 15 -37.68 35.52 -13.77
C CYS A 15 -36.25 35.69 -14.30
N THR A 16 -35.58 36.73 -13.82
CA THR A 16 -34.13 36.77 -13.91
C THR A 16 -33.67 35.62 -13.03
N THR A 17 -33.35 34.48 -13.65
CA THR A 17 -32.59 33.43 -12.99
C THR A 17 -31.20 34.02 -12.79
N GLU A 18 -31.04 34.80 -11.72
CA GLU A 18 -29.70 35.10 -11.22
C GLU A 18 -29.05 33.72 -10.94
N PRO A 19 -27.78 33.51 -11.34
CA PRO A 19 -27.11 32.27 -11.03
C PRO A 19 -27.12 32.11 -9.51
N GLU A 20 -27.70 31.01 -9.01
CA GLU A 20 -27.66 30.76 -7.57
C GLU A 20 -26.21 30.56 -7.15
N ASP A 21 -25.80 31.24 -6.09
CA ASP A 21 -24.46 31.09 -5.51
C ASP A 21 -24.38 29.71 -4.82
N VAL A 22 -23.64 28.79 -5.45
CA VAL A 22 -23.39 27.44 -4.95
C VAL A 22 -21.95 27.38 -4.43
N TYR A 23 -21.83 27.24 -3.11
CA TYR A 23 -20.55 27.14 -2.43
C TYR A 23 -20.02 25.70 -2.43
N GLY A 24 -18.75 25.52 -2.76
CA GLY A 24 -18.10 24.21 -2.72
C GLY A 24 -16.67 24.26 -3.26
N CYS A 25 -16.02 23.10 -3.38
CA CYS A 25 -14.71 23.04 -4.03
C CYS A 25 -14.85 23.14 -5.56
N THR A 26 -14.25 24.17 -6.15
CA THR A 26 -14.30 24.41 -7.61
C THR A 26 -13.08 23.85 -8.36
N ASP A 27 -12.14 23.23 -7.65
CA ASP A 27 -10.93 22.65 -8.23
C ASP A 27 -11.19 21.21 -8.69
N ALA A 28 -11.13 20.96 -10.00
CA ALA A 28 -11.36 19.65 -10.60
C ALA A 28 -10.30 18.59 -10.23
N THR A 29 -9.17 19.00 -9.66
CA THR A 29 -8.12 18.10 -9.17
C THR A 29 -8.32 17.70 -7.70
N ALA A 30 -9.18 18.40 -6.97
CA ALA A 30 -9.54 18.05 -5.60
C ALA A 30 -10.50 16.85 -5.58
N CYS A 31 -10.36 15.98 -4.59
CA CYS A 31 -11.17 14.77 -4.53
C CYS A 31 -12.61 15.01 -4.05
N ASN A 32 -12.91 16.20 -3.52
CA ASN A 32 -14.26 16.66 -3.21
C ASN A 32 -14.74 17.78 -4.16
N PHE A 33 -14.23 17.79 -5.40
CA PHE A 33 -14.71 18.69 -6.44
C PHE A 33 -16.24 18.64 -6.57
N ASN A 34 -16.87 19.81 -6.58
CA ASN A 34 -18.29 19.99 -6.81
C ASN A 34 -18.49 20.73 -8.15
N ALA A 35 -19.00 20.02 -9.16
CA ALA A 35 -19.25 20.58 -10.48
C ALA A 35 -20.34 21.67 -10.50
N ASP A 36 -21.23 21.68 -9.51
CA ASP A 36 -22.28 22.69 -9.37
C ASP A 36 -21.79 23.95 -8.62
N ALA A 37 -20.64 23.88 -7.94
CA ALA A 37 -20.10 25.00 -7.20
C ALA A 37 -19.55 26.09 -8.13
N ASN A 38 -20.01 27.31 -7.92
CA ASN A 38 -19.53 28.51 -8.63
C ASN A 38 -18.75 29.47 -7.71
N ILE A 39 -18.78 29.25 -6.39
CA ILE A 39 -17.97 29.98 -5.41
C ILE A 39 -17.13 29.01 -4.59
N ASN A 40 -15.80 29.16 -4.66
CA ASN A 40 -14.89 28.38 -3.82
C ASN A 40 -15.03 28.80 -2.36
N ASN A 41 -15.37 27.86 -1.49
CA ASN A 41 -15.50 28.08 -0.05
C ASN A 41 -14.27 27.58 0.75
N ASN A 42 -13.14 27.35 0.07
CA ASN A 42 -11.91 26.81 0.65
C ASN A 42 -12.07 25.43 1.31
N SER A 43 -13.09 24.65 0.93
CA SER A 43 -13.28 23.28 1.43
C SER A 43 -12.55 22.20 0.63
N CYS A 44 -11.78 22.55 -0.40
CA CYS A 44 -11.09 21.59 -1.25
C CYS A 44 -10.17 20.65 -0.46
N LEU A 45 -10.32 19.36 -0.69
CA LEU A 45 -9.52 18.29 -0.11
C LEU A 45 -8.71 17.63 -1.22
N TYR A 46 -7.42 17.44 -0.96
CA TYR A 46 -6.50 16.80 -1.88
C TYR A 46 -6.08 15.45 -1.31
N THR A 47 -5.72 14.55 -2.20
CA THR A 47 -5.19 13.24 -1.83
C THR A 47 -3.82 13.43 -1.19
N ASP A 48 -3.62 12.87 0.00
CA ASP A 48 -2.31 12.80 0.64
C ASP A 48 -1.39 11.77 -0.05
N GLU A 49 -0.15 11.65 0.43
CA GLU A 49 0.83 10.68 -0.05
C GLU A 49 0.37 9.22 0.15
N CYS A 50 -0.63 9.00 0.99
CA CYS A 50 -1.25 7.71 1.25
C CYS A 50 -2.44 7.36 0.36
N GLY A 51 -2.88 8.27 -0.52
CA GLY A 51 -4.07 8.03 -1.33
C GLY A 51 -5.39 8.40 -0.64
N VAL A 52 -5.37 9.06 0.51
CA VAL A 52 -6.56 9.44 1.29
C VAL A 52 -6.94 10.89 0.99
N CYS A 53 -8.20 11.10 0.58
CA CYS A 53 -8.75 12.44 0.36
C CYS A 53 -8.84 13.24 1.67
N GLY A 54 -8.12 14.35 1.75
CA GLY A 54 -8.10 15.21 2.93
C GLY A 54 -7.41 14.58 4.15
N GLY A 55 -6.61 13.54 3.92
CA GLY A 55 -5.78 12.93 4.95
C GLY A 55 -4.52 13.75 5.24
N ASP A 56 -3.89 13.44 6.37
CA ASP A 56 -2.57 13.91 6.79
C ASP A 56 -1.52 12.80 6.70
N GLY A 57 -1.83 11.75 5.94
CA GLY A 57 -1.03 10.54 5.85
C GLY A 57 0.31 10.79 5.19
N VAL A 58 1.37 10.49 5.92
CA VAL A 58 2.74 10.54 5.41
C VAL A 58 3.20 9.12 5.07
N LEU A 59 3.89 8.99 3.94
CA LEU A 59 4.66 7.78 3.66
C LEU A 59 5.90 7.78 4.53
N ASP A 60 6.12 6.69 5.23
CA ASP A 60 7.38 6.42 5.90
C ASP A 60 8.48 6.00 4.90
N GLU A 61 9.70 5.80 5.37
CA GLU A 61 10.82 5.32 4.54
C GLU A 61 10.60 3.88 4.01
N CYS A 62 9.52 3.20 4.40
CA CYS A 62 9.07 1.89 3.92
C CYS A 62 7.96 1.98 2.85
N GLY A 63 7.48 3.18 2.52
CA GLY A 63 6.37 3.40 1.60
C GLY A 63 5.01 2.97 2.17
N VAL A 64 4.90 2.86 3.50
CA VAL A 64 3.66 2.50 4.19
C VAL A 64 3.01 3.77 4.77
N CYS A 65 1.70 3.90 4.57
CA CYS A 65 0.94 5.02 5.11
C CYS A 65 0.74 4.92 6.62
N ASN A 66 1.11 5.95 7.38
CA ASN A 66 0.87 6.05 8.83
C ASN A 66 1.27 4.77 9.58
N GLY A 67 2.22 4.03 9.00
CA GLY A 67 2.64 2.73 9.45
C GLY A 67 3.67 2.86 10.54
N ASN A 68 3.75 1.83 11.38
CA ASN A 68 5.01 1.57 12.06
C ASN A 68 5.84 0.80 11.03
N CYS A 69 6.90 1.40 10.48
CA CYS A 69 7.97 0.69 9.76
C CYS A 69 8.57 -0.39 10.68
N VAL A 70 7.84 -1.47 10.97
CA VAL A 70 8.43 -2.67 11.51
C VAL A 70 9.23 -3.23 10.36
N GLY A 71 10.55 -3.17 10.46
CA GLY A 71 11.49 -3.78 9.52
C GLY A 71 11.17 -5.27 9.40
N LEU A 72 10.23 -5.58 8.51
CA LEU A 72 9.87 -6.94 8.17
C LEU A 72 11.01 -7.46 7.33
N PHE A 73 11.89 -8.20 7.99
CA PHE A 73 12.94 -8.93 7.32
C PHE A 73 12.39 -10.29 6.91
N THR A 74 12.67 -10.68 5.67
CA THR A 74 12.38 -12.03 5.19
C THR A 74 13.69 -12.80 5.07
N LEU A 75 13.65 -14.09 5.41
CA LEU A 75 14.79 -15.00 5.28
C LEU A 75 14.47 -16.01 4.19
N ASP A 76 15.05 -15.79 3.01
CA ASP A 76 14.93 -16.72 1.89
C ASP A 76 15.95 -17.84 2.05
N LEU A 77 15.47 -19.08 1.98
CA LEU A 77 16.32 -20.27 1.96
C LEU A 77 16.21 -20.92 0.58
N SER A 78 17.33 -20.98 -0.15
CA SER A 78 17.43 -21.70 -1.41
C SER A 78 18.46 -22.82 -1.30
N VAL A 79 18.13 -23.98 -1.83
CA VAL A 79 19.00 -25.16 -1.87
C VAL A 79 19.35 -25.43 -3.32
N SER A 80 20.62 -25.71 -3.62
CA SER A 80 21.08 -26.00 -4.99
C SER A 80 20.60 -27.34 -5.53
N GLU A 81 20.15 -28.24 -4.66
CA GLU A 81 19.74 -29.61 -4.96
C GLU A 81 18.39 -29.93 -4.31
N THR A 82 17.72 -30.98 -4.77
CA THR A 82 16.40 -31.40 -4.27
C THR A 82 16.45 -32.12 -2.92
N GLN A 83 17.62 -32.58 -2.48
CA GLN A 83 17.81 -33.29 -1.21
C GLN A 83 19.11 -32.84 -0.53
N ILE A 84 19.07 -32.70 0.79
CA ILE A 84 20.26 -32.42 1.61
C ILE A 84 20.61 -33.72 2.33
N TYR A 85 21.72 -34.33 1.94
CA TYR A 85 22.28 -35.49 2.64
C TYR A 85 23.21 -34.99 3.75
N ALA A 86 23.03 -35.53 4.96
CA ALA A 86 23.87 -35.26 6.13
C ALA A 86 24.36 -36.61 6.68
N ASP A 87 25.09 -37.36 5.88
CA ASP A 87 25.79 -38.56 6.31
C ASP A 87 27.17 -38.20 6.88
N ASN A 88 27.46 -38.73 8.07
CA ASN A 88 28.79 -38.67 8.70
C ASN A 88 29.60 -39.95 8.40
N GLU A 89 29.10 -40.80 7.51
CA GLU A 89 29.77 -42.03 7.13
C GLU A 89 30.67 -41.76 5.94
N ALA A 90 31.93 -42.19 6.05
CA ALA A 90 32.93 -42.13 5.00
C ALA A 90 32.63 -43.16 3.89
N ASP A 91 31.38 -43.26 3.44
CA ASP A 91 31.04 -43.99 2.24
C ASP A 91 31.31 -43.08 1.04
N THR A 92 32.32 -43.47 0.26
CA THR A 92 32.83 -42.75 -0.91
C THR A 92 31.86 -42.68 -2.09
N GLN A 93 30.55 -42.81 -1.86
CA GLN A 93 29.53 -42.70 -2.90
C GLN A 93 29.04 -41.26 -3.04
N GLN A 94 29.90 -40.49 -3.71
CA GLN A 94 29.63 -39.40 -4.65
C GLN A 94 28.25 -38.73 -4.61
N TYR A 95 27.87 -38.14 -3.46
CA TYR A 95 26.88 -37.08 -3.45
C TYR A 95 27.55 -35.77 -3.83
N SER A 96 26.92 -35.01 -4.73
CA SER A 96 27.38 -33.67 -5.07
C SER A 96 27.25 -32.75 -3.86
N ASN A 97 28.20 -31.85 -3.67
CA ASN A 97 28.10 -30.82 -2.63
C ASN A 97 26.80 -30.02 -2.81
N THR A 98 25.97 -30.01 -1.79
CA THR A 98 24.76 -29.18 -1.76
C THR A 98 25.05 -27.85 -1.07
N THR A 99 24.68 -26.75 -1.70
CA THR A 99 24.81 -25.41 -1.12
C THR A 99 23.44 -24.94 -0.64
N VAL A 100 23.35 -24.60 0.64
CA VAL A 100 22.21 -23.86 1.21
C VAL A 100 22.58 -22.39 1.26
N THR A 101 21.82 -21.55 0.56
CA THR A 101 21.99 -20.10 0.60
C THR A 101 20.85 -19.49 1.39
N ALA A 102 21.19 -18.75 2.44
CA ALA A 102 20.27 -17.97 3.24
C ALA A 102 20.43 -16.49 2.88
N THR A 103 19.37 -15.86 2.36
CA THR A 103 19.39 -14.43 2.00
C THR A 103 18.44 -13.67 2.90
N LEU A 104 18.98 -12.78 3.72
CA LEU A 104 18.15 -11.81 4.46
C LEU A 104 17.73 -10.70 3.50
N ARG A 105 16.44 -10.41 3.41
CA ARG A 105 15.91 -9.31 2.61
C ARG A 105 15.16 -8.31 3.47
N ASP A 106 15.16 -7.04 3.04
CA ASP A 106 14.34 -6.00 3.64
C ASP A 106 12.87 -6.12 3.19
N SER A 107 12.06 -5.16 3.65
CA SER A 107 10.64 -5.06 3.29
C SER A 107 10.39 -4.82 1.80
N TYR A 108 11.41 -4.39 1.05
CA TYR A 108 11.37 -4.17 -0.39
C TYR A 108 11.91 -5.36 -1.19
N GLY A 109 12.33 -6.43 -0.52
CA GLY A 109 12.91 -7.62 -1.15
C GLY A 109 14.39 -7.45 -1.55
N ALA A 110 15.05 -6.35 -1.16
CA ALA A 110 16.47 -6.15 -1.44
C ALA A 110 17.33 -6.94 -0.43
N PRO A 111 18.43 -7.58 -0.88
CA PRO A 111 19.30 -8.35 0.01
C PRO A 111 20.05 -7.43 0.99
N ILE A 112 20.01 -7.79 2.26
CA ILE A 112 20.71 -7.08 3.34
C ILE A 112 22.04 -7.76 3.59
N SER A 113 23.12 -6.98 3.54
CA SER A 113 24.48 -7.44 3.81
C SER A 113 24.97 -7.04 5.21
N GLY A 114 25.97 -7.75 5.74
CA GLY A 114 26.64 -7.40 7.00
C GLY A 114 25.83 -7.68 8.27
N LYS A 115 24.80 -8.53 8.18
CA LYS A 115 24.03 -9.02 9.34
C LYS A 115 24.41 -10.47 9.63
N ASN A 116 24.37 -10.84 10.90
CA ASN A 116 24.61 -12.21 11.33
C ASN A 116 23.29 -12.98 11.33
N ILE A 117 23.27 -14.15 10.69
CA ILE A 117 22.15 -15.09 10.72
C ILE A 117 22.59 -16.26 11.60
N THR A 118 21.89 -16.48 12.72
CA THR A 118 22.19 -17.56 13.66
C THR A 118 21.06 -18.57 13.64
N PHE A 119 21.36 -19.81 13.25
CA PHE A 119 20.43 -20.94 13.37
C PHE A 119 20.64 -21.62 14.72
N ILE A 120 19.57 -21.70 15.52
CA ILE A 120 19.59 -22.42 16.80
C ILE A 120 18.75 -23.68 16.61
N TYR A 121 19.36 -24.84 16.87
CA TYR A 121 18.69 -26.14 16.88
C TYR A 121 18.66 -26.68 18.30
N GLU A 122 17.49 -27.10 18.77
CA GLU A 122 17.33 -27.79 20.05
C GLU A 122 16.99 -29.25 19.80
N TYR A 123 17.85 -30.15 20.28
CA TYR A 123 17.59 -31.59 20.24
C TYR A 123 16.63 -31.96 21.37
N GLN A 124 15.43 -32.44 21.02
CA GLN A 124 14.52 -33.05 21.99
C GLN A 124 14.90 -34.53 22.10
N ASN A 125 15.45 -34.94 23.25
CA ASN A 125 15.60 -36.36 23.59
C ASN A 125 14.21 -36.99 23.66
N VAL A 126 13.80 -37.69 22.62
CA VAL A 126 12.64 -38.59 22.70
C VAL A 126 13.11 -39.78 23.53
N SER A 127 12.85 -39.72 24.85
CA SER A 127 13.05 -40.85 25.74
C SER A 127 12.32 -42.07 25.20
N GLU A 128 13.09 -43.14 25.00
CA GLU A 128 12.70 -44.53 24.73
C GLU A 128 11.20 -44.78 24.50
N GLN A 129 10.87 -45.07 23.25
CA GLN A 129 9.64 -45.80 22.92
C GLN A 129 9.63 -47.10 23.75
N PRO A 130 8.63 -47.36 24.61
CA PRO A 130 8.60 -48.62 25.35
C PRO A 130 8.50 -49.76 24.34
N ALA A 131 9.36 -50.78 24.51
CA ALA A 131 9.34 -51.99 23.72
C ALA A 131 7.90 -52.53 23.64
N GLU A 132 7.37 -52.67 22.44
CA GLU A 132 6.09 -53.35 22.22
C GLU A 132 6.20 -54.78 22.76
N ALA A 133 5.31 -55.12 23.69
CA ALA A 133 5.23 -56.42 24.36
C ALA A 133 4.51 -57.47 23.51
#